data_AF-A0A7J8ZJ49-F1
#
_entry.id   AF-A0A7J8ZJ49-F1
#
_cell.length_a   1.000
_cell.length_b   1.000
_cell.length_c   1.000
_cell.angle_alpha   90.00
_cell.angle_beta   90.00
_cell.angle_gamma   90.00
#
_symmetry.space_group_name_H-M   'P 1'
#
loop_
_entity.id
_entity.type
_entity.pdbx_description
1 polymer ?
#
loop_
_entity_poly.entity_id
_entity_poly.type
_entity_poly.pdbx_seq_one_letter_code
_entity_poly.pdbx_strand_id
1 'polypeptide(L)' 'MGVLENWDEASPDPCSWSMVTCSADGQVIGLGAPSQGLSGVLAPSIGNLTNIQT' A
#
# COMPACT_ATOMS: atom_id res chain seq x y z
N MET A 1 16.83 -3.34 -5.96
CA MET A 1 15.46 -2.92 -6.25
C MET A 1 14.56 -3.52 -5.19
N GLY A 2 14.14 -2.71 -4.24
CA GLY A 2 13.22 -3.13 -3.18
C GLY A 2 11.78 -3.12 -3.70
N VAL A 3 10.92 -3.96 -3.13
CA VAL A 3 9.53 -4.08 -3.60
C VAL A 3 8.64 -2.90 -3.17
N LEU A 4 9.08 -2.16 -2.13
CA LEU A 4 8.42 -0.98 -1.58
C LEU A 4 9.21 0.31 -1.92
N GLU A 5 10.07 0.29 -2.94
CA GLU A 5 11.01 1.37 -3.22
C GLU A 5 10.35 2.71 -3.58
N ASN A 6 9.13 2.69 -4.13
CA ASN A 6 8.38 3.91 -4.47
C ASN A 6 7.36 4.32 -3.40
N TRP A 7 7.41 3.72 -2.21
CA TRP A 7 6.63 4.15 -1.04
C TRP A 7 7.39 5.27 -0.36
N ASP A 8 7.32 6.46 -0.96
CA ASP A 8 8.10 7.61 -0.54
C ASP A 8 7.16 8.75 -0.10
N GLU A 9 7.50 9.43 0.99
CA GLU A 9 6.71 10.57 1.50
C GLU A 9 6.65 11.74 0.50
N ALA A 10 7.62 11.85 -0.40
CA ALA A 10 7.63 12.82 -1.49
C ALA A 10 6.74 12.39 -2.69
N SER A 11 6.18 11.18 -2.67
CA SER A 11 5.18 10.70 -3.64
C SER A 11 3.78 10.79 -3.02
N PRO A 12 3.08 11.94 -3.13
CA PRO A 12 1.84 12.20 -2.40
C PRO A 12 0.66 11.34 -2.85
N ASP A 13 0.78 10.63 -3.97
CA ASP A 13 -0.28 9.81 -4.53
C ASP A 13 -0.02 8.31 -4.24
N PRO A 14 -0.67 7.73 -3.21
CA PRO A 14 -0.49 6.32 -2.86
C PRO A 14 -1.04 5.36 -3.93
N CYS A 15 -1.90 5.81 -4.84
CA CYS A 15 -2.40 4.98 -5.94
C CYS A 15 -1.35 4.76 -7.03
N SER A 16 -0.30 5.58 -7.07
CA SER A 16 0.88 5.36 -7.90
C SER A 16 1.88 4.38 -7.29
N TRP A 17 1.70 4.00 -6.01
CA TRP A 17 2.66 3.16 -5.31
C TRP A 17 2.55 1.70 -5.74
N SER A 18 3.69 1.01 -5.76
CA SER A 18 3.71 -0.43 -6.03
C SER A 18 2.86 -1.15 -4.99
N MET A 19 2.13 -2.19 -5.38
CA MET A 19 1.36 -3.04 -4.44
C MET A 19 0.15 -2.38 -3.79
N VAL A 20 -0.18 -1.14 -4.16
CA VAL A 20 -1.41 -0.45 -3.75
C VAL A 20 -2.45 -0.61 -4.86
N THR A 21 -3.68 -0.92 -4.46
CA THR A 21 -4.85 -0.93 -5.34
C THR A 21 -5.81 0.16 -4.89
N CYS A 22 -6.25 1.00 -5.82
CA CYS A 22 -7.20 2.07 -5.56
C CYS A 22 -8.53 1.87 -6.29
N SER A 23 -9.59 2.43 -5.72
CA SER A 23 -10.89 2.57 -6.40
C SER A 23 -10.83 3.68 -7.45
N ALA A 24 -11.90 3.78 -8.26
CA ALA A 24 -12.05 4.88 -9.21
C ALA A 24 -12.11 6.27 -8.54
N ASP A 25 -12.52 6.33 -7.27
CA ASP A 25 -12.57 7.55 -6.45
C ASP A 25 -11.22 7.89 -5.78
N GLY A 26 -10.15 7.13 -6.08
CA GLY A 26 -8.81 7.35 -5.51
C GLY A 26 -8.65 6.86 -4.06
N GLN A 27 -9.57 6.04 -3.56
CA GLN A 27 -9.48 5.44 -2.23
C GLN A 27 -8.59 4.19 -2.29
N VAL A 28 -7.69 4.01 -1.34
CA VAL A 28 -6.93 2.76 -1.19
C VAL A 28 -7.89 1.65 -0.75
N ILE A 29 -8.04 0.63 -1.59
CA ILE A 29 -8.91 -0.52 -1.38
C ILE A 29 -8.14 -1.84 -1.24
N GLY A 30 -6.84 -1.86 -1.51
CA GLY A 30 -6.03 -3.07 -1.37
C GLY A 30 -4.54 -2.76 -1.21
N LEU A 31 -3.88 -3.60 -0.41
CA LEU A 31 -2.43 -3.61 -0.22
C LEU A 31 -1.95 -5.06 -0.34
N GLY A 32 -1.13 -5.37 -1.35
CA GLY A 32 -0.79 -6.76 -1.66
C GLY A 32 0.65 -6.95 -2.12
N ALA A 33 1.46 -7.62 -1.30
CA ALA A 33 2.85 -7.98 -1.61
C ALA A 33 3.06 -9.52 -1.58
N PRO A 34 2.33 -10.30 -2.40
CA PRO A 34 2.41 -11.75 -2.36
C PRO A 34 3.80 -12.25 -2.74
N SER A 35 4.32 -13.21 -1.97
CA SER A 35 5.60 -13.89 -2.24
C SER A 35 6.83 -12.98 -2.35
N GLN A 36 6.78 -11.78 -1.76
CA GLN A 36 7.88 -10.81 -1.83
C GLN A 36 8.96 -11.01 -0.75
N GLY A 37 8.80 -12.01 0.12
CA GLY A 37 9.75 -12.28 1.20
C GLY A 37 9.86 -11.16 2.24
N LEU A 38 8.83 -10.31 2.37
CA LEU A 38 8.77 -9.25 3.37
C LEU A 38 8.70 -9.84 4.78
N SER A 39 9.45 -9.27 5.71
CA SER A 39 9.48 -9.64 7.11
C SER A 39 9.53 -8.38 7.98
N GLY A 40 8.88 -8.41 9.14
CA GLY A 40 8.79 -7.26 10.05
C GLY A 40 7.43 -7.18 10.74
N VAL A 41 7.08 -5.98 11.20
CA VAL A 41 5.82 -5.69 11.89
C VAL A 41 4.94 -4.84 10.99
N LEU A 42 3.67 -5.23 10.84
CA LEU A 42 2.68 -4.40 10.17
C LEU A 42 2.32 -3.23 11.10
N ALA A 43 2.52 -1.99 10.62
CA ALA A 43 2.23 -0.81 11.42
C ALA A 43 0.72 -0.71 11.73
N PRO A 44 0.32 -0.38 12.97
CA PRO A 44 -1.10 -0.27 13.34
C PRO A 44 -1.84 0.83 12.56
N SER A 45 -1.12 1.81 12.02
CA SER A 45 -1.64 2.83 11.10
C SER A 45 -2.30 2.27 9.85
N ILE A 46 -2.02 1.00 9.47
CA ILE A 46 -2.73 0.30 8.40
C ILE A 46 -4.25 0.28 8.65
N GLY A 47 -4.67 0.30 9.93
CA GLY A 47 -6.07 0.35 10.32
C GLY A 47 -6.80 1.65 9.99
N ASN A 48 -6.07 2.70 9.59
CA ASN A 48 -6.67 3.95 9.10
C ASN A 48 -7.21 3.81 7.66
N LEU A 49 -6.87 2.74 6.94
CA LEU A 49 -7.39 2.44 5.61
C LEU A 49 -8.78 1.80 5.72
N THR A 50 -9.79 2.65 5.87
CA THR A 50 -11.18 2.24 6.15
C THR A 50 -11.92 1.65 4.95
N ASN A 51 -11.40 1.86 3.73
CA ASN A 51 -12.01 1.37 2.48
C ASN A 51 -11.38 0.08 1.95
N ILE A 52 -10.53 -0.59 2.74
CA ILE A 52 -9.93 -1.88 2.38
C ILE A 52 -11.01 -2.91 2.04
N GLN A 53 -10.77 -3.63 0.95
CA GLN A 53 -11.61 -4.70 0.45
C GLN A 53 -10.86 -6.04 0.56
N THR A 54 -11.61 -7.13 0.68
CA THR A 54 -11.11 -8.52 0.70
C THR A 54 -11.19 -9.17 -0.65
#